data_AF-A0A2V9TLK8-F1
#
_entry.id   AF-A0A2V9TLK8-F1
#
_cell.length_a   1.000
_cell.length_b   1.000
_cell.length_c   1.000
_cell.angle_alpha   90.00
_cell.angle_beta   90.00
_cell.angle_gamma   90.00
#
_symmetry.space_group_name_H-M   'P 1'
#
loop_
_entity.id
_entity.type
_entity.pdbx_description
1 polymer ?
#
loop_
_entity_poly.entity_id
_entity_poly.type
_entity_poly.pdbx_seq_one_letter_code
_entity_poly.pdbx_strand_id
1 'polypeptide(L)'
;MVISCKQSIKYILVQLKKRGSLTRDESKASYAIVRYNGRTYESGGVVEVVKGRQSAEITIKQFEARQSSEDRQVGWRYFLEKSKLMAGTDPAEATHLRQMELEIRESEALAGRSATQSGRASYS
;
A
#
# COMPACT_ATOMS: atom_id res chain seq x y z
N MET A 1 -16.83 -0.51 -10.51
CA MET A 1 -15.68 0.22 -9.95
C MET A 1 -14.76 -0.78 -9.23
N VAL A 2 -13.89 -1.50 -9.96
CA VAL A 2 -12.96 -2.50 -9.35
C VAL A 2 -11.51 -2.22 -9.80
N ILE A 3 -11.30 -1.14 -10.56
CA ILE A 3 -10.01 -0.77 -11.16
C ILE A 3 -9.05 -0.21 -10.10
N SER A 4 -9.57 0.38 -9.01
CA SER A 4 -8.78 1.08 -7.98
C SER A 4 -7.79 0.16 -7.23
N CYS A 5 -8.21 -1.05 -6.80
CA CYS A 5 -7.37 -1.89 -5.96
C CYS A 5 -6.17 -2.52 -6.71
N LYS A 6 -6.37 -2.93 -7.97
CA LYS A 6 -5.32 -3.56 -8.81
C LYS A 6 -4.26 -2.56 -9.27
N GLN A 7 -4.66 -1.33 -9.61
CA GLN A 7 -3.72 -0.28 -10.03
C GLN A 7 -2.85 0.18 -8.85
N SER A 8 -3.45 0.30 -7.65
CA SER A 8 -2.74 0.65 -6.42
C SER A 8 -1.71 -0.39 -6.00
N ILE A 9 -2.00 -1.70 -6.06
CA ILE A 9 -1.00 -2.74 -5.73
C ILE A 9 0.18 -2.73 -6.70
N LYS A 10 -0.06 -2.61 -8.01
CA LYS A 10 1.02 -2.48 -8.99
C LYS A 10 1.87 -1.23 -8.74
N TYR A 11 1.24 -0.09 -8.46
CA TYR A 11 1.94 1.15 -8.16
C TYR A 11 2.78 1.03 -6.88
N ILE A 12 2.22 0.46 -5.81
CA ILE A 12 2.94 0.27 -4.54
C ILE A 12 4.12 -0.68 -4.70
N LEU A 13 3.97 -1.81 -5.41
CA LEU A 13 5.08 -2.73 -5.68
C LEU A 13 6.21 -2.06 -6.48
N VAL A 14 5.88 -1.19 -7.43
CA VAL A 14 6.86 -0.39 -8.18
C VAL A 14 7.55 0.63 -7.27
N GLN A 15 6.83 1.28 -6.36
CA GLN A 15 7.40 2.26 -5.43
C GLN A 15 8.28 1.60 -4.36
N LEU A 16 7.91 0.40 -3.88
CA LEU A 16 8.71 -0.37 -2.92
C LEU A 16 10.05 -0.80 -3.50
N LYS A 17 10.11 -1.14 -4.80
CA LYS A 17 11.37 -1.44 -5.49
C LYS A 17 12.30 -0.22 -5.63
N LYS A 18 11.79 1.00 -5.49
CA LYS A 18 12.55 2.24 -5.72
C LYS A 18 13.12 2.89 -4.46
N ARG A 19 12.76 2.44 -3.25
CA ARG A 19 13.20 3.12 -2.01
C ARG A 19 14.49 2.52 -1.45
N GLY A 20 15.60 3.21 -1.75
CA GLY A 20 16.88 3.09 -1.06
C GLY A 20 17.16 4.31 -0.15
N SER A 21 17.94 4.06 0.90
CA SER A 21 18.50 4.98 1.91
C SER A 21 17.65 5.26 3.17
N LEU A 22 18.28 4.96 4.32
CA LEU A 22 17.76 4.97 5.69
C LEU A 22 17.73 6.39 6.26
N THR A 23 16.56 6.87 6.70
CA THR A 23 16.46 8.10 7.50
C THR A 23 15.93 7.79 8.90
N ARG A 24 16.41 8.56 9.89
CA ARG A 24 16.06 8.49 11.32
C ARG A 24 14.55 8.56 11.61
N ASP A 25 13.75 9.00 10.65
CA ASP A 25 12.29 9.13 10.70
C ASP A 25 11.54 7.77 10.71
N GLU A 26 12.14 6.71 10.18
CA GLU A 26 11.50 5.40 10.01
C GLU A 26 11.22 4.66 11.34
N SER A 27 11.81 5.10 12.46
CA SER A 27 11.53 4.57 13.81
C SER A 27 10.28 5.18 14.46
N LYS A 28 9.90 6.39 14.04
CA LYS A 28 8.74 7.12 14.57
C LYS A 28 7.48 6.91 13.75
N ALA A 29 7.66 6.58 12.47
CA ALA A 29 6.56 6.30 11.56
C ALA A 29 5.81 5.00 11.92
N SER A 30 4.56 4.92 11.50
CA SER A 30 3.77 3.70 11.50
C SER A 30 3.82 3.04 10.12
N TYR A 31 3.69 1.71 10.13
CA TYR A 31 3.68 0.89 8.93
C TYR A 31 2.46 0.00 8.95
N ALA A 32 1.66 0.05 7.90
CA ALA A 32 0.62 -0.92 7.65
C ALA A 32 1.25 -2.14 6.96
N ILE A 33 1.00 -3.32 7.52
CA ILE A 33 1.34 -4.59 6.91
C ILE A 33 0.14 -5.00 6.08
N VAL A 34 0.32 -5.10 4.77
CA VAL A 34 -0.77 -5.38 3.83
C VAL A 34 -0.55 -6.75 3.22
N ARG A 35 -1.60 -7.58 3.23
CA ARG A 35 -1.62 -8.86 2.54
C ARG A 35 -2.08 -8.65 1.11
N TYR A 36 -1.45 -9.30 0.14
CA TYR A 36 -1.82 -9.21 -1.27
C TYR A 36 -1.50 -10.50 -2.01
N ASN A 37 -2.19 -10.74 -3.11
CA ASN A 37 -1.86 -11.83 -4.02
C ASN A 37 -0.99 -11.30 -5.16
N GLY A 38 0.27 -11.74 -5.21
CA GLY A 38 1.24 -11.32 -6.22
C GLY A 38 0.94 -11.83 -7.64
N ARG A 39 0.04 -12.80 -7.79
CA ARG A 39 -0.39 -13.35 -9.09
C ARG A 39 -1.64 -12.63 -9.62
N THR A 40 -2.65 -12.44 -8.77
CA THR A 40 -3.94 -11.84 -9.17
C THR A 40 -4.02 -10.33 -8.94
N TYR A 41 -3.05 -9.76 -8.20
CA TYR A 41 -3.05 -8.38 -7.71
C TYR A 41 -4.26 -8.06 -6.84
N GLU A 42 -4.80 -9.07 -6.14
CA GLU A 42 -5.87 -8.88 -5.17
C GLU A 42 -5.31 -8.42 -3.83
N SER A 43 -6.00 -7.47 -3.20
CA SER A 43 -5.70 -7.03 -1.84
C SER A 43 -6.39 -7.95 -0.85
N GLY A 44 -5.64 -8.46 0.12
CA GLY A 44 -6.16 -9.11 1.32
C GLY A 44 -6.39 -8.14 2.47
N GLY A 45 -6.17 -6.84 2.27
CA GLY A 45 -6.33 -5.80 3.29
C GLY A 45 -5.11 -5.63 4.20
N VAL A 46 -5.22 -4.67 5.11
CA VAL A 46 -4.27 -4.49 6.21
C VAL A 46 -4.48 -5.63 7.20
N VAL A 47 -3.39 -6.27 7.63
CA VAL A 47 -3.42 -7.32 8.66
C VAL A 47 -2.92 -6.81 10.01
N GLU A 48 -2.09 -5.77 10.03
CA GLU A 48 -1.59 -5.15 11.25
C GLU A 48 -1.01 -3.76 10.96
N VAL A 49 -1.06 -2.85 11.94
CA VAL A 49 -0.34 -1.55 11.89
C VAL A 49 0.68 -1.48 13.02
N VAL A 50 1.95 -1.39 12.66
CA VAL A 50 3.08 -1.49 13.59
C VAL A 50 3.89 -0.19 13.58
N LYS A 51 4.33 0.25 14.76
CA LYS A 51 5.23 1.39 14.87
C LYS A 51 6.67 0.96 14.62
N GLY A 52 7.37 1.73 13.81
CA GLY A 52 8.77 1.53 13.50
C GLY A 52 9.01 0.45 12.45
N ARG A 53 9.90 0.76 11.50
CA ARG A 53 10.19 -0.12 10.36
C ARG A 53 10.72 -1.49 10.78
N GLN A 54 11.66 -1.53 11.71
CA GLN A 54 12.30 -2.78 12.15
C GLN A 54 11.28 -3.75 12.78
N SER A 55 10.40 -3.23 13.63
CA SER A 55 9.30 -4.00 14.21
C SER A 55 8.41 -4.56 13.11
N ALA A 56 8.04 -3.74 12.13
CA ALA A 56 7.20 -4.16 11.02
C ALA A 56 7.87 -5.24 10.14
N GLU A 57 9.17 -5.15 9.89
CA GLU A 57 9.94 -6.16 9.16
C GLU A 57 10.00 -7.50 9.93
N ILE A 58 10.15 -7.46 11.25
CA ILE A 58 10.08 -8.66 12.11
C ILE A 58 8.68 -9.28 12.03
N THR A 59 7.63 -8.46 12.14
CA THR A 59 6.25 -8.92 12.08
C THR A 59 5.91 -9.57 10.74
N ILE A 60 6.37 -9.02 9.60
CA ILE A 60 6.23 -9.70 8.29
C ILE A 60 6.86 -11.09 8.30
N LYS A 61 8.10 -11.22 8.80
CA LYS A 61 8.76 -12.53 8.86
C LYS A 61 7.97 -13.53 9.71
N GLN A 62 7.32 -13.07 10.77
CA GLN A 62 6.44 -13.93 11.58
C GLN A 62 5.19 -14.35 10.82
N PHE A 63 4.55 -13.44 10.07
CA PHE A 63 3.42 -13.78 9.22
C PHE A 63 3.81 -14.77 8.12
N GLU A 64 4.94 -14.54 7.45
CA GLU A 64 5.46 -15.45 6.41
C GLU A 64 5.81 -16.82 6.97
N ALA A 65 6.39 -16.90 8.17
CA ALA A 65 6.71 -18.15 8.84
C ALA A 65 5.45 -18.97 9.21
N ARG A 66 4.36 -18.29 9.57
CA ARG A 66 3.06 -18.93 9.91
C ARG A 66 2.15 -19.13 8.69
N GLN A 67 2.55 -18.65 7.52
CA GLN A 67 1.73 -18.74 6.31
C GLN A 67 1.63 -20.19 5.82
N SER A 68 0.40 -20.62 5.51
CA SER A 68 0.15 -21.94 4.95
C SER A 68 0.86 -22.14 3.61
N SER A 69 1.13 -23.40 3.26
CA SER A 69 1.76 -23.75 1.99
C SER A 69 0.84 -23.41 0.82
N GLU A 70 -0.46 -23.61 1.00
CA GLU A 70 -1.53 -23.34 0.04
C GLU A 70 -1.55 -21.85 -0.31
N ASP A 71 -1.56 -20.98 0.71
CA ASP A 71 -1.56 -19.54 0.51
C ASP A 71 -0.29 -19.06 -0.23
N ARG A 72 0.85 -19.65 0.09
CA ARG A 72 2.12 -19.36 -0.61
C ARG A 72 2.08 -19.80 -2.06
N GLN A 73 1.50 -20.96 -2.35
CA GLN A 73 1.38 -21.51 -3.71
C GLN A 73 0.46 -20.66 -4.60
N VAL A 74 -0.68 -20.21 -4.08
CA VAL A 74 -1.61 -19.34 -4.83
C VAL A 74 -1.13 -17.90 -4.96
N GLY A 75 -0.04 -17.54 -4.27
CA GLY A 75 0.67 -16.28 -4.46
C GLY A 75 0.39 -15.20 -3.42
N TRP A 76 -0.25 -15.52 -2.29
CA TRP A 76 -0.40 -14.57 -1.19
C TRP A 76 0.96 -14.23 -0.58
N ARG A 77 1.19 -12.94 -0.34
CA ARG A 77 2.40 -12.34 0.22
C ARG A 77 2.03 -11.12 1.08
N TYR A 78 3.04 -10.54 1.72
CA TYR A 78 2.91 -9.35 2.56
C TYR A 78 3.86 -8.25 2.08
N PHE A 79 3.51 -6.99 2.32
CA PHE A 79 4.43 -5.86 2.16
C PHE A 79 4.21 -4.81 3.24
N LEU A 80 5.22 -3.96 3.41
CA LEU A 80 5.18 -2.81 4.30
C LEU A 80 4.78 -1.55 3.55
N GLU A 81 3.80 -0.83 4.08
CA GLU A 81 3.39 0.46 3.59
C GLU A 81 3.58 1.50 4.71
N LYS A 82 4.37 2.54 4.47
CA LYS A 82 4.47 3.66 5.42
C LYS A 82 3.12 4.36 5.49
N SER A 83 2.56 4.47 6.69
CA SER A 83 1.19 4.93 6.90
C SER A 83 1.13 6.01 7.98
N LYS A 84 0.09 6.85 7.91
CA LYS A 84 -0.27 7.81 8.96
C LYS A 84 -1.19 7.20 10.02
N LEU A 85 -1.64 5.96 9.81
CA LEU A 85 -2.45 5.22 10.78
C LEU A 85 -1.69 5.02 12.08
N MET A 86 -2.42 4.97 13.20
CA MET A 86 -1.82 4.71 14.49
C MET A 86 -1.48 3.22 14.62
N ALA A 87 -0.37 2.91 15.28
CA ALA A 87 -0.06 1.52 15.58
C ALA A 87 -1.13 0.95 16.51
N GLY A 88 -1.56 -0.28 16.25
CA GLY A 88 -2.67 -0.91 16.95
C GLY A 88 -4.08 -0.55 16.46
N THR A 89 -4.21 0.25 15.39
CA THR A 89 -5.51 0.39 14.70
C THR A 89 -6.02 -0.98 14.24
N ASP A 90 -7.32 -1.22 14.41
CA ASP A 90 -7.96 -2.47 14.00
C ASP A 90 -7.73 -2.74 12.49
N PRO A 91 -7.41 -3.98 12.08
CA PRO A 91 -7.12 -4.29 10.68
C PRO A 91 -8.24 -3.95 9.69
N ALA A 92 -9.51 -4.12 10.08
CA ALA A 92 -10.64 -3.79 9.21
C ALA A 92 -10.81 -2.27 9.09
N GLU A 93 -10.70 -1.54 10.20
CA GLU A 93 -10.69 -0.07 10.19
C GLU A 93 -9.51 0.48 9.38
N ALA A 94 -8.30 -0.05 9.60
CA ALA A 94 -7.09 0.32 8.88
C ALA A 94 -7.25 0.08 7.36
N THR A 95 -7.91 -1.02 6.98
CA THR A 95 -8.22 -1.32 5.57
C THR A 95 -9.17 -0.27 4.99
N HIS A 96 -10.22 0.09 5.72
CA HIS A 96 -11.18 1.10 5.28
C HIS A 96 -10.52 2.47 5.10
N LEU A 97 -9.79 2.94 6.11
CA LEU A 97 -9.08 4.23 6.08
C LEU A 97 -8.04 4.28 4.95
N ARG A 98 -7.29 3.19 4.77
CA ARG A 98 -6.33 3.06 3.66
C ARG A 98 -7.04 3.14 2.31
N GLN A 99 -8.19 2.50 2.15
CA GLN A 99 -8.95 2.52 0.91
C GLN A 99 -9.48 3.93 0.61
N MET A 100 -10.01 4.63 1.61
CA MET A 100 -10.44 6.02 1.48
C MET A 100 -9.29 6.95 1.06
N GLU A 101 -8.11 6.82 1.67
CA GLU A 101 -6.94 7.65 1.29
C GLU A 101 -6.49 7.40 -0.15
N LEU A 102 -6.59 6.15 -0.63
CA LEU A 102 -6.30 5.83 -2.04
C LEU A 102 -7.33 6.46 -2.98
N GLU A 103 -8.62 6.40 -2.64
CA GLU A 103 -9.70 6.99 -3.45
C GLU A 103 -9.57 8.51 -3.56
N ILE A 104 -9.19 9.19 -2.46
CA ILE A 104 -8.92 10.63 -2.46
C ILE A 104 -7.74 10.94 -3.39
N ARG A 105 -6.62 10.25 -3.25
CA ARG A 105 -5.43 10.46 -4.09
C ARG A 105 -5.70 10.17 -5.58
N GLU A 106 -6.48 9.12 -5.87
CA GLU A 106 -6.89 8.81 -7.24
C GLU A 106 -7.79 9.91 -7.81
N SER A 107 -8.71 10.44 -7.03
CA SER A 107 -9.59 11.55 -7.42
C SER A 107 -8.81 12.84 -7.71
N GLU A 108 -7.85 13.19 -6.86
CA GLU A 108 -6.95 14.33 -7.05
C GLU A 108 -6.08 14.18 -8.32
N ALA A 109 -5.55 12.98 -8.55
CA ALA A 109 -4.74 12.70 -9.73
C ALA A 109 -5.54 12.79 -11.04
N LEU A 110 -6.81 12.39 -11.02
CA LEU A 110 -7.72 12.53 -12.17
C LEU A 110 -8.10 14.00 -12.40
N ALA A 111 -8.37 14.77 -11.35
CA ALA A 111 -8.65 16.20 -11.45
C ALA A 111 -7.45 17.00 -12.01
N GLY A 112 -6.23 16.64 -11.60
CA GLY A 112 -4.99 17.24 -12.14
C GLY A 112 -4.75 16.93 -13.62
N ARG A 113 -5.22 15.78 -14.11
CA ARG A 113 -5.15 15.42 -15.54
C ARG A 113 -6.14 16.20 -16.40
N SER A 114 -7.34 16.49 -15.90
CA SER A 114 -8.29 17.35 -16.62
C SER A 114 -7.79 18.80 -16.78
N ALA A 115 -7.03 19.32 -15.80
CA ALA A 115 -6.48 20.67 -15.86
C ALA A 115 -5.30 20.81 -16.84
N THR A 116 -4.60 19.71 -17.17
CA THR A 116 -3.46 19.73 -18.11
C THR A 116 -3.86 19.53 -19.56
N GLN A 117 -5.10 19.10 -19.84
CA GLN A 117 -5.58 18.85 -21.20
C GLN A 117 -6.28 20.08 -21.83
N SER A 118 -6.65 21.10 -21.06
CA SER A 118 -7.31 22.32 -21.58
C SER A 118 -6.35 23.43 -22.02
N GLY A 119 -5.03 23.24 -21.91
CA GLY A 119 -4.02 24.29 -22.16
C GLY A 119 -3.31 24.24 -23.51
N ARG A 120 -3.68 23.34 -24.44
CA ARG A 120 -2.91 23.15 -25.69
C ARG A 120 -3.80 23.09 -26.93
N ALA A 121 -4.47 24.20 -27.23
CA ALA A 121 -4.99 24.49 -28.55
C ALA A 121 -5.02 26.01 -28.77
N SER A 122 -3.86 26.57 -29.13
CA SER A 122 -3.73 27.85 -29.83
C SER A 122 -2.30 27.98 -30.33
N TYR A 123 -2.06 27.56 -31.58
CA TYR A 123 -1.06 28.20 -32.43
C TYR A 123 -1.75 28.52 -33.76
N SER A 124 -1.93 29.83 -33.93
CA SER A 124 -2.07 30.65 -35.16
C SER A 124 -2.29 29.93 -36.48
#